data_AF-A0A2V9Z7Z1-F1
#
_entry.id   AF-A0A2V9Z7Z1-F1
#
_cell.length_a   1.000
_cell.length_b   1.000
_cell.length_c   1.000
_cell.angle_alpha   90.00
_cell.angle_beta   90.00
_cell.angle_gamma   90.00
#
_symmetry.space_group_name_H-M   'P 1'
#
loop_
_entity.id
_entity.type
_entity.pdbx_description
1 polymer ?
#
loop_
_entity_poly.entity_id
_entity_poly.type
_entity_poly.pdbx_seq_one_letter_code
_entity_poly.pdbx_strand_id
1 'polypeptide(L)'
;MLLMTSRILSVAWGIFLATALIASAGPVPALALHKQIQQTYNFQPHLLQGQALQAKSNILDQFWTQAKSDPAVSVPALRQELADFSNPPFFLYDSSMLLLAMSDTAADRKIALAAIAHCDLRDVQSSDYFYQVHRLATLNEDTTAAAFHVLEDPKYQVFIPQHVLTLGQNYVLVYLLLPTDQHYWEQPAIDRLNIEHGETAQRSLLLLLWYAQTRAADQAIATFAQDLSKPAATRGYAQELLHHKEKIGASMRTRALLSSEESLRQKRRERLKAVSDEALIDLDDYTELLIAKRK
;
A
#
# COMPACT_ATOMS: atom_id res chain seq x y z
N MET A 1 1.79 -10.87 8.82
CA MET A 1 0.61 -11.50 9.44
C MET A 1 0.45 -12.92 8.89
N LEU A 2 1.39 -13.80 9.26
CA LEU A 2 1.21 -15.25 9.07
C LEU A 2 0.04 -15.69 9.93
N LEU A 3 -1.10 -16.00 9.29
CA LEU A 3 -2.24 -16.74 9.84
C LEU A 3 -2.40 -16.66 11.37
N MET A 4 -2.83 -15.50 11.88
CA MET A 4 -3.54 -15.48 13.16
C MET A 4 -4.94 -16.09 12.94
N THR A 5 -4.99 -17.41 12.81
CA THR A 5 -6.23 -18.16 12.99
C THR A 5 -6.59 -18.06 14.47
N SER A 6 -7.63 -17.30 14.79
CA SER A 6 -8.27 -17.27 16.10
C SER A 6 -8.58 -18.68 16.59
N ARG A 7 -7.78 -19.17 17.54
CA ARG A 7 -8.14 -20.35 18.35
C ARG A 7 -9.06 -19.87 19.48
N ILE A 8 -10.35 -20.13 19.33
CA ILE A 8 -11.32 -20.09 20.44
C ILE A 8 -11.01 -21.31 21.32
N LEU A 9 -10.40 -21.08 22.48
CA LEU A 9 -10.23 -22.08 23.53
C LEU A 9 -11.09 -21.68 24.73
N SER A 10 -12.08 -22.52 25.03
CA SER A 10 -12.86 -22.52 26.26
C SER A 10 -11.93 -22.72 27.46
N VAL A 11 -11.95 -21.80 28.42
CA VAL A 11 -11.20 -21.93 29.67
C VAL A 11 -12.17 -21.97 30.84
N ALA A 12 -12.17 -23.12 31.52
CA ALA A 12 -12.78 -23.33 32.82
C ALA A 12 -12.01 -22.53 33.88
N TRP A 13 -12.77 -21.90 34.79
CA TRP A 13 -12.27 -21.10 35.89
C TRP A 13 -11.55 -21.95 36.95
N GLY A 14 -10.31 -21.58 37.26
CA GLY A 14 -9.60 -22.01 38.46
C GLY A 14 -8.86 -20.80 39.05
N ILE A 15 -9.29 -20.33 40.22
CA ILE A 15 -8.69 -19.20 40.93
C ILE A 15 -7.49 -19.71 41.72
N PHE A 16 -6.28 -19.31 41.32
CA PHE A 16 -5.08 -19.38 42.17
C PHE A 16 -4.58 -17.95 42.39
N LEU A 17 -4.61 -17.49 43.66
CA LEU A 17 -4.00 -16.24 44.09
C LEU A 17 -2.50 -16.49 44.31
N ALA A 18 -1.66 -16.02 43.39
CA ALA A 18 -0.21 -15.95 43.58
C ALA A 18 0.20 -14.48 43.66
N THR A 19 0.72 -14.07 44.81
CA THR A 19 1.35 -12.76 45.03
C THR A 19 2.69 -12.72 44.30
N ALA A 20 2.69 -12.21 43.06
CA ALA A 20 3.91 -11.96 42.31
C ALA A 20 4.53 -10.62 42.77
N LEU A 21 5.78 -10.68 43.23
CA LEU A 21 6.65 -9.53 43.37
C LEU A 21 6.87 -8.90 42.00
N ILE A 22 6.28 -7.72 41.77
CA ILE A 22 6.52 -6.93 40.56
C ILE A 22 7.91 -6.33 40.68
N ALA A 23 8.92 -7.02 40.12
CA ALA A 23 10.16 -6.37 39.77
C ALA A 23 9.84 -5.39 38.63
N SER A 24 9.86 -4.10 38.93
CA SER A 24 9.77 -3.04 37.93
C SER A 24 10.98 -3.13 37.02
N ALA A 25 10.84 -3.87 35.92
CA ALA A 25 11.75 -3.76 34.79
C ALA A 25 11.68 -2.32 34.30
N GLY A 26 12.73 -1.55 34.58
CA GLY A 26 12.88 -0.20 34.04
C GLY A 26 12.81 -0.21 32.50
N PRO A 27 12.61 0.97 31.88
CA PRO A 27 12.52 1.09 30.43
C PRO A 27 13.69 0.36 29.75
N VAL A 28 13.39 -0.52 28.81
CA VAL A 28 14.40 -1.24 28.02
C VAL A 28 15.24 -0.19 27.27
N PRO A 29 16.56 -0.12 27.48
CA PRO A 29 17.39 0.84 26.77
C PRO A 29 17.29 0.61 25.26
N ALA A 30 17.27 1.69 24.44
CA ALA A 30 17.15 1.58 22.98
C ALA A 30 18.18 0.61 22.35
N LEU A 31 19.41 0.59 22.87
CA LEU A 31 20.46 -0.34 22.44
C LEU A 31 20.09 -1.82 22.65
N ALA A 32 19.31 -2.13 23.69
CA ALA A 32 18.85 -3.49 23.95
C ALA A 32 17.75 -3.91 22.97
N LEU A 33 16.84 -3.00 22.58
CA LEU A 33 15.82 -3.28 21.58
C LEU A 33 16.43 -3.51 20.19
N HIS A 34 17.35 -2.64 19.75
CA HIS A 34 18.02 -2.80 18.47
C HIS A 34 18.67 -4.18 18.33
N LYS A 35 19.41 -4.62 19.36
CA LYS A 35 20.03 -5.95 19.38
C LYS A 35 18.98 -7.07 19.32
N GLN A 36 17.87 -6.93 20.04
CA GLN A 36 16.77 -7.90 20.00
C GLN A 36 16.15 -7.98 18.60
N ILE A 37 15.95 -6.84 17.92
CA ILE A 37 15.46 -6.78 16.54
C ILE A 37 16.39 -7.53 15.61
N GLN A 38 17.69 -7.23 15.65
CA GLN A 38 18.68 -7.90 14.82
C GLN A 38 18.70 -9.43 15.05
N GLN A 39 18.58 -9.88 16.29
CA GLN A 39 18.51 -11.32 16.59
C GLN A 39 17.21 -11.98 16.11
N THR A 40 16.10 -11.26 16.22
CA THR A 40 14.75 -11.76 15.89
C THR A 40 14.54 -11.83 14.38
N TYR A 41 14.89 -10.76 13.66
CA TYR A 41 14.58 -10.53 12.25
C TYR A 41 15.73 -10.83 11.28
N ASN A 42 16.86 -11.38 11.75
CA ASN A 42 17.94 -11.84 10.85
C ASN A 42 17.57 -13.15 10.14
N PHE A 43 16.59 -13.06 9.24
CA PHE A 43 16.17 -14.09 8.29
C PHE A 43 15.29 -13.46 7.20
N GLN A 44 15.07 -14.19 6.10
CA GLN A 44 14.14 -13.80 5.03
C GLN A 44 13.00 -14.83 4.97
N PRO A 45 11.76 -14.47 5.33
CA PRO A 45 10.60 -15.38 5.27
C PRO A 45 10.51 -16.24 4.00
N HIS A 46 10.76 -15.67 2.81
CA HIS A 46 10.63 -16.40 1.55
C HIS A 46 11.64 -17.55 1.36
N LEU A 47 12.70 -17.60 2.18
CA LEU A 47 13.70 -18.67 2.18
C LEU A 47 13.39 -19.79 3.19
N LEU A 48 12.36 -19.61 4.03
CA LEU A 48 11.99 -20.57 5.06
C LEU A 48 10.80 -21.44 4.64
N GLN A 49 10.79 -22.69 5.08
CA GLN A 49 9.70 -23.63 4.85
C GLN A 49 9.47 -24.52 6.08
N GLY A 50 8.27 -25.09 6.18
CA GLY A 50 7.92 -26.11 7.18
C GLY A 50 8.24 -25.73 8.62
N GLN A 51 9.01 -26.59 9.30
CA GLN A 51 9.33 -26.41 10.73
C GLN A 51 10.18 -25.16 11.01
N ALA A 52 11.07 -24.76 10.10
CA ALA A 52 11.91 -23.58 10.28
C ALA A 52 11.07 -22.29 10.27
N LEU A 53 10.08 -22.22 9.37
CA LEU A 53 9.14 -21.10 9.32
C LEU A 53 8.31 -21.04 10.62
N GLN A 54 7.77 -22.17 11.08
CA GLN A 54 6.99 -22.23 12.33
C GLN A 54 7.81 -21.80 13.55
N ALA A 55 9.06 -22.27 13.66
CA ALA A 55 9.94 -21.89 14.75
C ALA A 55 10.21 -20.37 14.78
N LYS A 56 10.42 -19.76 13.61
CA LYS A 56 10.59 -18.31 13.50
C LYS A 56 9.31 -17.55 13.80
N SER A 57 8.15 -18.01 13.34
CA SER A 57 6.85 -17.43 13.70
C SER A 57 6.64 -17.37 15.21
N ASN A 58 6.94 -18.45 15.94
CA ASN A 58 6.80 -18.45 17.40
C ASN A 58 7.71 -17.41 18.09
N ILE A 59 8.90 -17.15 17.55
CA ILE A 59 9.83 -16.12 18.07
C ILE A 59 9.26 -14.72 17.80
N LEU A 60 8.72 -14.47 16.61
CA LEU A 60 8.04 -13.21 16.29
C LEU A 60 6.84 -12.97 17.21
N ASP A 61 6.03 -13.99 17.47
CA ASP A 61 4.87 -13.88 18.37
C ASP A 61 5.31 -13.47 19.79
N GLN A 62 6.39 -14.06 20.30
CA GLN A 62 6.95 -13.67 21.60
C GLN A 62 7.40 -12.21 21.63
N PHE A 63 8.09 -11.76 20.57
CA PHE A 63 8.49 -10.36 20.41
C PHE A 63 7.28 -9.42 20.41
N TRP A 64 6.23 -9.75 19.64
CA TRP A 64 4.99 -8.98 19.57
C TRP A 64 4.26 -8.94 20.92
N THR A 65 4.15 -10.06 21.63
CA THR A 65 3.52 -10.12 22.96
C THR A 65 4.28 -9.25 23.95
N GLN A 66 5.61 -9.32 23.95
CA GLN A 66 6.44 -8.51 24.83
C GLN A 66 6.25 -7.01 24.54
N ALA A 67 6.34 -6.59 23.28
CA ALA A 67 6.15 -5.18 22.89
C ALA A 67 4.76 -4.66 23.28
N LYS A 68 3.71 -5.47 23.11
CA LYS A 68 2.33 -5.11 23.48
C LYS A 68 2.08 -5.04 24.98
N SER A 69 2.91 -5.67 25.81
CA SER A 69 2.73 -5.64 27.26
C SER A 69 3.05 -4.29 27.90
N ASP A 70 3.85 -3.46 27.24
CA ASP A 70 4.15 -2.08 27.67
C ASP A 70 4.24 -1.14 26.45
N PRO A 71 3.09 -0.66 25.95
CA PRO A 71 3.05 0.26 24.81
C PRO A 71 3.71 1.61 25.11
N ALA A 72 3.73 2.06 26.37
CA ALA A 72 4.32 3.34 26.76
C ALA A 72 5.83 3.37 26.53
N VAL A 73 6.49 2.23 26.69
CA VAL A 73 7.92 2.05 26.38
C VAL A 73 8.12 1.64 24.91
N SER A 74 7.31 0.70 24.41
CA SER A 74 7.57 0.06 23.10
C SER A 74 7.25 0.96 21.91
N VAL A 75 6.19 1.78 21.97
CA VAL A 75 5.80 2.64 20.83
C VAL A 75 6.89 3.68 20.51
N PRO A 76 7.44 4.46 21.47
CA PRO A 76 8.56 5.36 21.19
C PRO A 76 9.78 4.65 20.60
N ALA A 77 10.10 3.45 21.09
CA ALA A 77 11.26 2.70 20.62
C ALA A 77 11.05 2.15 19.21
N LEU A 78 9.86 1.63 18.89
CA LEU A 78 9.51 1.19 17.53
C LEU A 78 9.55 2.33 16.52
N ARG A 79 9.10 3.55 16.89
CA ARG A 79 9.22 4.73 16.02
C ARG A 79 10.66 5.00 15.61
N GLN A 80 11.59 4.89 16.57
CA GLN A 80 13.01 5.09 16.32
C GLN A 80 13.57 4.02 15.38
N GLU A 81 13.27 2.75 15.65
CA GLU A 81 13.81 1.63 14.85
C GLU A 81 13.21 1.56 13.44
N LEU A 82 11.93 1.91 13.27
CA LEU A 82 11.29 1.98 11.95
C LEU A 82 11.77 3.17 11.10
N ALA A 83 12.39 4.17 11.71
CA ALA A 83 13.03 5.27 11.00
C ALA A 83 14.47 4.93 10.52
N ASP A 84 15.05 3.82 10.99
CA ASP A 84 16.33 3.30 10.53
C ASP A 84 16.13 2.25 9.44
N PHE A 85 16.21 2.67 8.18
CA PHE A 85 16.04 1.78 7.02
C PHE A 85 17.23 0.82 6.79
N SER A 86 18.25 0.83 7.65
CA SER A 86 19.28 -0.21 7.68
C SER A 86 18.85 -1.46 8.45
N ASN A 87 17.74 -1.38 9.20
CA ASN A 87 17.13 -2.55 9.84
C ASN A 87 16.64 -3.58 8.81
N PRO A 88 16.49 -4.87 9.19
CA PRO A 88 16.08 -5.92 8.27
C PRO A 88 14.78 -5.58 7.52
N PRO A 89 14.68 -5.77 6.19
CA PRO A 89 13.49 -5.37 5.42
C PRO A 89 12.18 -5.98 5.93
N PHE A 90 12.21 -7.24 6.39
CA PHE A 90 11.02 -7.87 6.98
C PHE A 90 10.60 -7.22 8.31
N PHE A 91 11.55 -6.73 9.13
CA PHE A 91 11.24 -5.95 10.32
C PHE A 91 10.49 -4.66 9.97
N LEU A 92 10.93 -3.95 8.94
CA LEU A 92 10.31 -2.68 8.52
C LEU A 92 8.83 -2.84 8.17
N TYR A 93 8.44 -3.97 7.57
CA TYR A 93 7.04 -4.28 7.35
C TYR A 93 6.32 -4.76 8.62
N ASP A 94 6.83 -5.83 9.25
CA ASP A 94 6.14 -6.51 10.34
C ASP A 94 5.98 -5.60 11.58
N SER A 95 7.02 -4.85 11.92
CA SER A 95 6.96 -3.93 13.05
C SER A 95 6.20 -2.64 12.75
N SER A 96 6.01 -2.27 11.48
CA SER A 96 5.01 -1.25 11.12
C SER A 96 3.60 -1.71 11.48
N MET A 97 3.28 -3.00 11.29
CA MET A 97 1.96 -3.54 11.66
C MET A 97 1.80 -3.56 13.17
N LEU A 98 2.86 -3.91 13.90
CA LEU A 98 2.89 -3.86 15.35
C LEU A 98 2.71 -2.43 15.88
N LEU A 99 3.39 -1.44 15.28
CA LEU A 99 3.21 -0.02 15.63
C LEU A 99 1.75 0.40 15.44
N LEU A 100 1.18 0.14 14.26
CA LEU A 100 -0.20 0.53 13.93
C LEU A 100 -1.25 -0.19 14.78
N ALA A 101 -0.96 -1.40 15.27
CA ALA A 101 -1.83 -2.11 16.20
C ALA A 101 -1.83 -1.51 17.62
N MET A 102 -0.78 -0.79 18.01
CA MET A 102 -0.67 -0.15 19.33
C MET A 102 -0.93 1.35 19.30
N SER A 103 -0.71 2.01 18.15
CA SER A 103 -0.88 3.44 17.96
C SER A 103 -1.18 3.77 16.50
N ASP A 104 -2.35 4.36 16.24
CA ASP A 104 -2.83 4.72 14.90
C ASP A 104 -2.90 6.24 14.70
N THR A 105 -1.97 6.99 15.29
CA THR A 105 -1.89 8.45 15.09
C THR A 105 -1.37 8.77 13.68
N ALA A 106 -1.63 9.98 13.17
CA ALA A 106 -1.10 10.40 11.87
C ALA A 106 0.44 10.32 11.79
N ALA A 107 1.13 10.65 12.90
CA ALA A 107 2.58 10.52 12.97
C ALA A 107 3.04 9.05 12.85
N ASP A 108 2.36 8.13 13.51
CA ASP A 108 2.68 6.70 13.46
C ASP A 108 2.39 6.09 12.09
N ARG A 109 1.28 6.50 11.46
CA ARG A 109 0.95 6.08 10.08
C ARG A 109 2.00 6.53 9.08
N LYS A 110 2.52 7.75 9.23
CA LYS A 110 3.61 8.25 8.37
C LYS A 110 4.91 7.45 8.56
N ILE A 111 5.29 7.16 9.80
CA ILE A 111 6.48 6.33 10.11
C ILE A 111 6.30 4.92 9.52
N ALA A 112 5.14 4.30 9.75
CA ALA A 112 4.82 2.99 9.23
C ALA A 112 4.86 2.95 7.69
N LEU A 113 4.26 3.92 7.00
CA LEU A 113 4.31 4.00 5.53
C LEU A 113 5.73 4.11 4.99
N ALA A 114 6.56 4.94 5.62
CA ALA A 114 7.94 5.10 5.21
C ALA A 114 8.71 3.78 5.35
N ALA A 115 8.53 3.05 6.45
CA ALA A 115 9.16 1.74 6.66
C ALA A 115 8.60 0.65 5.73
N ILE A 116 7.28 0.59 5.53
CA ILE A 116 6.62 -0.38 4.60
C ILE A 116 7.19 -0.25 3.18
N ALA A 117 7.49 0.97 2.72
CA ALA A 117 8.06 1.21 1.40
C ALA A 117 9.50 0.67 1.20
N HIS A 118 10.14 0.16 2.25
CA HIS A 118 11.51 -0.39 2.23
C HIS A 118 11.54 -1.88 2.57
N CYS A 119 10.39 -2.57 2.59
CA CYS A 119 10.38 -4.00 2.81
C CYS A 119 10.86 -4.78 1.58
N ASP A 120 11.00 -6.11 1.72
CA ASP A 120 11.15 -6.98 0.57
C ASP A 120 9.77 -7.58 0.23
N LEU A 121 9.21 -7.23 -0.92
CA LEU A 121 7.88 -7.72 -1.34
C LEU A 121 7.79 -9.25 -1.40
N ARG A 122 8.92 -9.97 -1.51
CA ARG A 122 8.93 -11.45 -1.48
C ARG A 122 8.66 -12.01 -0.09
N ASP A 123 8.98 -11.24 0.95
CA ASP A 123 8.78 -11.62 2.35
C ASP A 123 7.37 -11.30 2.87
N VAL A 124 6.54 -10.64 2.04
CA VAL A 124 5.21 -10.16 2.41
C VAL A 124 4.17 -10.76 1.48
N GLN A 125 3.03 -11.20 2.03
CA GLN A 125 1.90 -11.61 1.20
C GLN A 125 1.34 -10.38 0.47
N SER A 126 1.23 -10.43 -0.86
CA SER A 126 0.79 -9.28 -1.67
C SER A 126 -0.58 -8.73 -1.26
N SER A 127 -1.49 -9.59 -0.78
CA SER A 127 -2.79 -9.17 -0.24
C SER A 127 -2.65 -8.35 1.05
N ASP A 128 -1.79 -8.78 1.97
CA ASP A 128 -1.57 -8.08 3.25
C ASP A 128 -0.97 -6.69 2.98
N TYR A 129 0.05 -6.63 2.12
CA TYR A 129 0.67 -5.38 1.70
C TYR A 129 -0.36 -4.44 1.07
N PHE A 130 -1.13 -4.95 0.11
CA PHE A 130 -2.16 -4.19 -0.58
C PHE A 130 -3.21 -3.63 0.37
N TYR A 131 -3.86 -4.46 1.18
CA TYR A 131 -4.93 -3.99 2.07
C TYR A 131 -4.43 -3.02 3.12
N GLN A 132 -3.19 -3.18 3.57
CA GLN A 132 -2.60 -2.27 4.53
C GLN A 132 -2.29 -0.90 3.92
N VAL A 133 -1.63 -0.84 2.77
CA VAL A 133 -1.33 0.43 2.09
C VAL A 133 -2.64 1.08 1.62
N HIS A 134 -3.59 0.28 1.11
CA HIS A 134 -4.92 0.76 0.72
C HIS A 134 -5.68 1.36 1.90
N ARG A 135 -5.72 0.71 3.07
CA ARG A 135 -6.31 1.28 4.29
C ARG A 135 -5.76 2.68 4.56
N LEU A 136 -4.45 2.85 4.50
CA LEU A 136 -3.80 4.14 4.75
C LEU A 136 -4.13 5.17 3.65
N ALA A 137 -4.26 4.73 2.39
CA ALA A 137 -4.74 5.57 1.29
C ALA A 137 -6.18 6.06 1.53
N THR A 138 -7.08 5.20 2.06
CA THR A 138 -8.46 5.59 2.38
C THR A 138 -8.57 6.61 3.52
N LEU A 139 -7.50 6.73 4.33
CA LEU A 139 -7.34 7.75 5.37
C LEU A 139 -6.69 9.03 4.83
N ASN A 140 -6.47 9.12 3.51
CA ASN A 140 -5.81 10.22 2.82
C ASN A 140 -4.35 10.43 3.26
N GLU A 141 -3.65 9.37 3.69
CA GLU A 141 -2.20 9.43 3.92
C GLU A 141 -1.45 9.41 2.59
N ASP A 142 -0.24 10.00 2.56
CA ASP A 142 0.64 9.91 1.40
C ASP A 142 1.26 8.51 1.30
N THR A 143 0.66 7.67 0.46
CA THR A 143 1.08 6.30 0.19
C THR A 143 2.04 6.18 -0.98
N THR A 144 2.50 7.29 -1.58
CA THR A 144 3.20 7.30 -2.88
C THR A 144 4.41 6.38 -2.92
N ALA A 145 5.29 6.43 -1.92
CA ALA A 145 6.49 5.59 -1.86
C ALA A 145 6.13 4.09 -1.78
N ALA A 146 5.22 3.72 -0.88
CA ALA A 146 4.77 2.34 -0.72
C ALA A 146 3.99 1.84 -1.96
N ALA A 147 3.20 2.70 -2.59
CA ALA A 147 2.50 2.37 -3.83
C ALA A 147 3.48 2.17 -4.99
N PHE A 148 4.53 2.97 -5.13
CA PHE A 148 5.53 2.82 -6.18
C PHE A 148 6.44 1.62 -5.97
N HIS A 149 6.63 1.17 -4.74
CA HIS A 149 7.42 -0.03 -4.45
C HIS A 149 6.86 -1.28 -5.17
N VAL A 150 5.54 -1.38 -5.38
CA VAL A 150 4.93 -2.49 -6.14
C VAL A 150 5.36 -2.53 -7.62
N LEU A 151 5.92 -1.43 -8.14
CA LEU A 151 6.42 -1.35 -9.51
C LEU A 151 7.71 -2.17 -9.71
N GLU A 152 8.42 -2.50 -8.62
CA GLU A 152 9.65 -3.29 -8.64
C GLU A 152 9.40 -4.77 -8.95
N ASP A 153 8.18 -5.27 -8.72
CA ASP A 153 7.77 -6.62 -9.10
C ASP A 153 6.81 -6.57 -10.31
N PRO A 154 7.27 -6.88 -11.53
CA PRO A 154 6.42 -6.86 -12.73
C PRO A 154 5.32 -7.93 -12.71
N LYS A 155 5.33 -8.86 -11.75
CA LYS A 155 4.30 -9.89 -11.55
C LYS A 155 3.42 -9.60 -10.33
N TYR A 156 3.56 -8.43 -9.71
CA TYR A 156 2.77 -8.07 -8.55
C TYR A 156 1.28 -8.13 -8.88
N GLN A 157 0.55 -8.95 -8.12
CA GLN A 157 -0.89 -9.12 -8.29
C GLN A 157 -1.55 -9.42 -6.94
N VAL A 158 -2.82 -9.08 -6.84
CA VAL A 158 -3.63 -9.31 -5.64
C VAL A 158 -4.92 -10.00 -6.05
N PHE A 159 -5.17 -11.17 -5.47
CA PHE A 159 -6.44 -11.85 -5.62
C PHE A 159 -7.41 -11.40 -4.52
N ILE A 160 -8.63 -11.03 -4.92
CA ILE A 160 -9.73 -10.57 -4.06
C ILE A 160 -10.80 -11.67 -4.09
N PRO A 161 -10.81 -12.60 -3.11
CA PRO A 161 -11.65 -13.79 -3.17
C PRO A 161 -13.15 -13.50 -3.27
N GLN A 162 -13.61 -12.44 -2.58
CA GLN A 162 -15.03 -12.07 -2.50
C GLN A 162 -15.63 -11.67 -3.86
N HIS A 163 -14.78 -11.20 -4.78
CA HIS A 163 -15.18 -10.74 -6.12
C HIS A 163 -14.62 -11.63 -7.25
N VAL A 164 -13.89 -12.71 -6.91
CA VAL A 164 -13.13 -13.52 -7.87
C VAL A 164 -12.29 -12.63 -8.81
N LEU A 165 -11.74 -11.55 -8.24
CA LEU A 165 -11.09 -10.48 -8.97
C LEU A 165 -9.58 -10.57 -8.75
N THR A 166 -8.81 -10.55 -9.83
CA THR A 166 -7.34 -10.42 -9.75
C THR A 166 -6.96 -9.03 -10.21
N LEU A 167 -6.39 -8.25 -9.30
CA LEU A 167 -5.81 -6.95 -9.61
C LEU A 167 -4.36 -7.14 -10.04
N GLY A 168 -4.04 -6.79 -11.28
CA GLY A 168 -2.65 -6.65 -11.72
C GLY A 168 -2.00 -5.39 -11.14
N GLN A 169 -0.68 -5.26 -11.31
CA GLN A 169 0.13 -4.12 -10.84
C GLN A 169 -0.50 -2.75 -11.18
N ASN A 170 -1.12 -2.63 -12.36
CA ASN A 170 -1.78 -1.42 -12.83
C ASN A 170 -2.96 -1.00 -11.93
N TYR A 171 -3.91 -1.90 -11.66
CA TYR A 171 -5.06 -1.59 -10.80
C TYR A 171 -4.70 -1.57 -9.31
N VAL A 172 -3.69 -2.35 -8.90
CA VAL A 172 -3.10 -2.18 -7.55
C VAL A 172 -2.65 -0.74 -7.37
N LEU A 173 -1.85 -0.20 -8.29
CA LEU A 173 -1.35 1.17 -8.20
C LEU A 173 -2.49 2.21 -8.15
N VAL A 174 -3.54 2.00 -8.95
CA VAL A 174 -4.75 2.83 -8.94
C VAL A 174 -5.43 2.84 -7.57
N TYR A 175 -5.65 1.67 -6.96
CA TYR A 175 -6.26 1.58 -5.62
C TYR A 175 -5.36 2.16 -4.52
N LEU A 176 -4.04 2.06 -4.65
CA LEU A 176 -3.13 2.57 -3.63
C LEU A 176 -2.97 4.10 -3.67
N LEU A 177 -3.31 4.78 -4.78
CA LEU A 177 -3.06 6.22 -4.97
C LEU A 177 -4.30 7.06 -5.24
N LEU A 178 -5.27 6.60 -6.04
CA LEU A 178 -6.44 7.43 -6.35
C LEU A 178 -7.33 7.79 -5.15
N PRO A 179 -7.42 7.00 -4.05
CA PRO A 179 -8.13 7.43 -2.85
C PRO A 179 -7.51 8.64 -2.13
N THR A 180 -6.22 8.91 -2.33
CA THR A 180 -5.49 10.00 -1.66
C THR A 180 -5.67 11.32 -2.39
N ASP A 181 -5.16 12.39 -1.81
CA ASP A 181 -5.00 13.66 -2.49
C ASP A 181 -3.99 13.50 -3.65
N GLN A 182 -4.36 14.06 -4.79
CA GLN A 182 -3.62 13.93 -6.04
C GLN A 182 -2.27 14.65 -5.99
N HIS A 183 -2.12 15.69 -5.17
CA HIS A 183 -0.85 16.41 -5.05
C HIS A 183 0.28 15.56 -4.48
N TYR A 184 -0.03 14.45 -3.79
CA TYR A 184 0.98 13.53 -3.28
C TYR A 184 1.70 12.78 -4.39
N TRP A 185 0.98 12.35 -5.44
CA TRP A 185 1.50 11.34 -6.36
C TRP A 185 1.55 11.75 -7.84
N GLU A 186 0.84 12.79 -8.29
CA GLU A 186 0.80 13.11 -9.73
C GLU A 186 2.19 13.44 -10.29
N GLN A 187 2.89 14.41 -9.68
CA GLN A 187 4.23 14.78 -10.14
C GLN A 187 5.23 13.64 -9.94
N PRO A 188 5.28 12.95 -8.77
CA PRO A 188 6.11 11.76 -8.63
C PRO A 188 5.82 10.67 -9.66
N ALA A 189 4.57 10.47 -10.09
CA ALA A 189 4.22 9.49 -11.12
C ALA A 189 4.75 9.90 -12.50
N ILE A 190 4.68 11.19 -12.84
CA ILE A 190 5.30 11.74 -14.06
C ILE A 190 6.82 11.55 -14.02
N ASP A 191 7.45 11.91 -12.90
CA ASP A 191 8.90 11.80 -12.72
C ASP A 191 9.34 10.33 -12.80
N ARG A 192 8.62 9.42 -12.14
CA ARG A 192 8.88 7.99 -12.19
C ARG A 192 8.71 7.44 -13.60
N LEU A 193 7.67 7.84 -14.35
CA LEU A 193 7.45 7.39 -15.73
C LEU A 193 8.62 7.76 -16.65
N ASN A 194 9.22 8.93 -16.45
CA ASN A 194 10.33 9.41 -17.28
C ASN A 194 11.58 8.53 -17.14
N ILE A 195 11.85 8.01 -15.94
CA ILE A 195 13.02 7.15 -15.66
C ILE A 195 12.70 5.65 -15.70
N GLU A 196 11.42 5.27 -15.76
CA GLU A 196 11.02 3.87 -15.74
C GLU A 196 11.40 3.15 -17.05
N HIS A 197 11.93 1.94 -16.91
CA HIS A 197 12.38 1.08 -18.01
C HIS A 197 11.54 -0.20 -18.13
N GLY A 198 10.90 -0.66 -17.06
CA GLY A 198 10.05 -1.85 -17.07
C GLY A 198 8.73 -1.60 -17.78
N GLU A 199 8.41 -2.38 -18.82
CA GLU A 199 7.19 -2.18 -19.61
C GLU A 199 5.91 -2.29 -18.78
N THR A 200 5.83 -3.24 -17.84
CA THR A 200 4.68 -3.37 -16.94
C THR A 200 4.50 -2.12 -16.07
N ALA A 201 5.59 -1.63 -15.46
CA ALA A 201 5.56 -0.43 -14.62
C ALA A 201 5.20 0.83 -15.44
N GLN A 202 5.74 0.98 -16.65
CA GLN A 202 5.36 2.05 -17.57
C GLN A 202 3.84 2.03 -17.87
N ARG A 203 3.27 0.86 -18.18
CA ARG A 203 1.82 0.73 -18.42
C ARG A 203 1.00 1.07 -17.17
N SER A 204 1.42 0.61 -15.99
CA SER A 204 0.79 0.92 -14.70
C SER A 204 0.76 2.43 -14.44
N LEU A 205 1.88 3.12 -14.63
CA LEU A 205 2.01 4.57 -14.46
C LEU A 205 1.18 5.35 -15.49
N LEU A 206 1.19 4.92 -16.77
CA LEU A 206 0.38 5.52 -17.81
C LEU A 206 -1.13 5.41 -17.50
N LEU A 207 -1.58 4.25 -16.99
CA LEU A 207 -2.97 4.08 -16.58
C LEU A 207 -3.33 4.98 -15.39
N LEU A 208 -2.47 5.06 -14.37
CA LEU A 208 -2.65 5.97 -13.23
C LEU A 208 -2.78 7.43 -13.69
N LEU A 209 -1.88 7.89 -14.56
CA LEU A 209 -1.91 9.24 -15.12
C LEU A 209 -3.15 9.46 -16.00
N TRP A 210 -3.61 8.43 -16.71
CA TRP A 210 -4.86 8.52 -17.45
C TRP A 210 -6.03 8.78 -16.50
N TYR A 211 -6.11 8.04 -15.38
CA TYR A 211 -7.12 8.32 -14.35
C TYR A 211 -6.92 9.67 -13.65
N ALA A 212 -5.73 10.27 -13.61
CA ALA A 212 -5.54 11.59 -13.01
C ALA A 212 -6.43 12.67 -13.65
N GLN A 213 -6.69 12.56 -14.96
CA GLN A 213 -7.56 13.48 -15.71
C GLN A 213 -7.21 14.95 -15.49
N THR A 214 -5.93 15.27 -15.63
CA THR A 214 -5.37 16.62 -15.50
C THR A 214 -4.54 16.97 -16.72
N ARG A 215 -4.26 18.27 -16.90
CA ARG A 215 -3.48 18.74 -18.05
C ARG A 215 -2.03 18.22 -18.00
N ALA A 216 -1.42 18.18 -16.82
CA ALA A 216 -0.05 17.70 -16.65
C ALA A 216 0.05 16.20 -16.99
N ALA A 217 -0.87 15.37 -16.48
CA ALA A 217 -0.93 13.96 -16.82
C ALA A 217 -1.20 13.73 -18.33
N ASP A 218 -2.10 14.49 -18.95
CA ASP A 218 -2.34 14.41 -20.40
C ASP A 218 -1.07 14.71 -21.21
N GLN A 219 -0.34 15.76 -20.83
CA GLN A 219 0.91 16.15 -21.46
C GLN A 219 1.99 15.09 -21.27
N ALA A 220 2.10 14.48 -20.09
CA ALA A 220 3.03 13.40 -19.82
C ALA A 220 2.75 12.17 -20.70
N ILE A 221 1.48 11.76 -20.82
CA ILE A 221 1.08 10.64 -21.69
C ILE A 221 1.38 10.96 -23.17
N ALA A 222 1.05 12.18 -23.64
CA ALA A 222 1.32 12.60 -25.01
C ALA A 222 2.82 12.64 -25.33
N THR A 223 3.63 13.12 -24.40
CA THR A 223 5.09 13.15 -24.54
C THR A 223 5.64 11.72 -24.61
N PHE A 224 5.22 10.85 -23.70
CA PHE A 224 5.64 9.44 -23.67
C PHE A 224 5.27 8.70 -24.96
N ALA A 225 4.06 8.93 -25.50
CA ALA A 225 3.60 8.32 -26.75
C ALA A 225 4.47 8.65 -27.98
N GLN A 226 5.20 9.77 -27.95
CA GLN A 226 6.05 10.26 -29.04
C GLN A 226 7.55 9.98 -28.82
N ASP A 227 7.95 9.60 -27.61
CA ASP A 227 9.36 9.40 -27.25
C ASP A 227 9.92 8.11 -27.85
N LEU A 228 10.63 8.21 -28.97
CA LEU A 228 11.21 7.05 -29.68
C LEU A 228 12.22 6.24 -28.86
N SER A 229 12.71 6.74 -27.72
CA SER A 229 13.56 5.98 -26.81
C SER A 229 12.80 4.94 -25.99
N LYS A 230 11.46 5.05 -25.90
CA LYS A 230 10.60 4.12 -25.14
C LYS A 230 10.16 2.92 -26.00
N PRO A 231 9.90 1.76 -25.37
CA PRO A 231 9.44 0.56 -26.08
C PRO A 231 8.19 0.81 -26.92
N ALA A 232 8.15 0.28 -28.14
CA ALA A 232 7.04 0.50 -29.06
C ALA A 232 5.68 0.06 -28.48
N ALA A 233 5.66 -1.04 -27.71
CA ALA A 233 4.45 -1.55 -27.10
C ALA A 233 3.85 -0.61 -26.04
N THR A 234 4.68 0.04 -25.22
CA THR A 234 4.21 0.98 -24.20
C THR A 234 3.85 2.34 -24.80
N ARG A 235 4.53 2.77 -25.88
CA ARG A 235 4.10 3.93 -26.67
C ARG A 235 2.75 3.71 -27.33
N GLY A 236 2.52 2.54 -27.93
CA GLY A 236 1.22 2.16 -28.48
C GLY A 236 0.11 2.22 -27.44
N TYR A 237 0.36 1.70 -26.23
CA TYR A 237 -0.58 1.81 -25.11
C TYR A 237 -0.87 3.28 -24.72
N ALA A 238 0.14 4.14 -24.64
CA ALA A 238 -0.07 5.57 -24.39
C ALA A 238 -0.94 6.24 -25.47
N GLN A 239 -0.75 5.86 -26.74
CA GLN A 239 -1.59 6.35 -27.86
C GLN A 239 -3.05 5.86 -27.74
N GLU A 240 -3.26 4.60 -27.35
CA GLU A 240 -4.59 4.05 -27.10
C GLU A 240 -5.33 4.83 -26.00
N LEU A 241 -4.64 5.16 -24.90
CA LEU A 241 -5.20 5.95 -23.80
C LEU A 241 -5.62 7.36 -24.23
N LEU A 242 -4.84 8.01 -25.10
CA LEU A 242 -5.19 9.32 -25.68
C LEU A 242 -6.40 9.20 -26.61
N HIS A 243 -6.40 8.21 -27.50
CA HIS A 243 -7.50 7.98 -28.44
C HIS A 243 -8.81 7.62 -27.73
N HIS A 244 -8.75 6.90 -26.61
CA HIS A 244 -9.95 6.58 -25.82
C HIS A 244 -10.67 7.86 -25.37
N LYS A 245 -9.94 8.90 -25.01
CA LYS A 245 -10.53 10.20 -24.64
C LYS A 245 -11.31 10.84 -25.77
N GLU A 246 -10.96 10.57 -27.04
CA GLU A 246 -11.63 11.13 -28.21
C GLU A 246 -13.04 10.55 -28.41
N LYS A 247 -13.26 9.30 -27.99
CA LYS A 247 -14.50 8.53 -28.22
C LYS A 247 -15.69 8.92 -27.34
N ILE A 248 -15.51 9.85 -26.40
CA ILE A 248 -16.57 10.27 -25.48
C ILE A 248 -17.73 10.93 -26.25
N GLY A 249 -18.88 10.26 -26.22
CA GLY A 249 -20.09 10.64 -26.96
C GLY A 249 -20.83 11.87 -26.41
N ALA A 250 -21.81 12.35 -27.17
CA ALA A 250 -22.66 13.49 -26.76
C ALA A 250 -23.47 13.21 -25.49
N SER A 251 -23.94 11.98 -25.29
CA SER A 251 -24.73 11.58 -24.10
C SER A 251 -23.94 11.74 -22.79
N MET A 252 -22.66 11.36 -22.79
CA MET A 252 -21.79 11.52 -21.62
C MET A 252 -21.51 12.99 -21.31
N ARG A 253 -21.34 13.82 -22.34
CA ARG A 253 -21.21 15.28 -22.16
C ARG A 253 -22.45 15.87 -21.49
N THR A 254 -23.65 15.51 -21.93
CA THR A 254 -24.90 15.95 -21.29
C THR A 254 -24.97 15.51 -19.82
N ARG A 255 -24.61 14.26 -19.52
CA ARG A 255 -24.60 13.74 -18.13
C ARG A 255 -23.58 14.47 -17.25
N ALA A 256 -22.41 14.78 -17.78
CA ALA A 256 -21.34 15.48 -17.07
C ALA A 256 -21.71 16.91 -16.65
N LEU A 257 -22.66 17.56 -17.33
CA LEU A 257 -23.19 18.88 -16.93
C LEU A 257 -23.89 18.86 -15.57
N LEU A 258 -24.32 17.69 -15.09
CA LEU A 258 -25.06 17.53 -13.82
C LEU A 258 -24.14 17.42 -12.59
N SER A 259 -22.81 17.45 -12.74
CA SER A 259 -21.87 17.29 -11.62
C SER A 259 -20.69 18.24 -11.76
N SER A 260 -20.15 18.74 -10.65
CA SER A 260 -18.88 19.48 -10.70
C SER A 260 -17.70 18.51 -10.89
N GLU A 261 -16.56 19.01 -11.37
CA GLU A 261 -15.34 18.20 -11.48
C GLU A 261 -14.90 17.70 -10.09
N GLU A 262 -14.93 18.58 -9.10
CA GLU A 262 -14.63 18.27 -7.70
C GLU A 262 -15.54 17.15 -7.16
N SER A 263 -16.85 17.22 -7.43
CA SER A 263 -17.80 16.19 -6.99
C SER A 263 -17.49 14.84 -7.63
N LEU A 264 -17.15 14.80 -8.93
CA LEU A 264 -16.77 13.55 -9.61
C LEU A 264 -15.48 12.96 -9.04
N ARG A 265 -14.46 13.80 -8.79
CA ARG A 265 -13.21 13.37 -8.13
C ARG A 265 -13.47 12.83 -6.73
N GLN A 266 -14.34 13.48 -5.96
CA GLN A 266 -14.72 13.00 -4.63
C GLN A 266 -15.47 11.67 -4.69
N LYS A 267 -16.45 11.52 -5.59
CA LYS A 267 -17.16 10.24 -5.79
C LYS A 267 -16.20 9.11 -6.14
N ARG A 268 -15.22 9.38 -7.00
CA ARG A 268 -14.17 8.42 -7.34
C ARG A 268 -13.32 8.01 -6.14
N ARG A 269 -12.85 8.97 -5.34
CA ARG A 269 -12.10 8.69 -4.10
C ARG A 269 -12.91 7.83 -3.13
N GLU A 270 -14.15 8.23 -2.87
CA GLU A 270 -15.04 7.50 -1.97
C GLU A 270 -15.31 6.08 -2.47
N ARG A 271 -15.52 5.92 -3.78
CA ARG A 271 -15.80 4.63 -4.37
C ARG A 271 -14.65 3.64 -4.21
N LEU A 272 -13.42 4.12 -4.40
CA LEU A 272 -12.21 3.31 -4.27
C LEU A 272 -11.84 2.96 -2.83
N LYS A 273 -12.62 3.36 -1.83
CA LYS A 273 -12.51 2.78 -0.48
C LYS A 273 -12.98 1.32 -0.44
N ALA A 274 -13.83 0.91 -1.39
CA ALA A 274 -14.22 -0.49 -1.57
C ALA A 274 -13.41 -1.13 -2.72
N VAL A 275 -12.94 -2.36 -2.51
CA VAL A 275 -12.21 -3.13 -3.53
C VAL A 275 -13.16 -4.16 -4.12
N SER A 276 -13.76 -3.83 -5.26
CA SER A 276 -14.71 -4.68 -5.97
C SER A 276 -14.72 -4.40 -7.48
N ASP A 277 -15.31 -5.30 -8.24
CA ASP A 277 -15.58 -5.11 -9.66
C ASP A 277 -16.52 -3.94 -9.91
N GLU A 278 -17.56 -3.74 -9.08
CA GLU A 278 -18.45 -2.58 -9.23
C GLU A 278 -17.73 -1.27 -8.92
N ALA A 279 -16.73 -1.28 -8.01
CA ALA A 279 -15.92 -0.09 -7.75
C ALA A 279 -15.05 0.30 -8.94
N LEU A 280 -14.57 -0.67 -9.73
CA LEU A 280 -13.84 -0.41 -10.98
C LEU A 280 -14.77 0.12 -12.08
N ILE A 281 -15.99 -0.44 -12.20
CA ILE A 281 -17.00 0.05 -13.15
C ILE A 281 -17.35 1.52 -12.85
N ASP A 282 -17.64 1.84 -11.58
CA ASP A 282 -17.96 3.20 -11.18
C ASP A 282 -16.76 4.16 -11.33
N LEU A 283 -15.53 3.67 -11.10
CA LEU A 283 -14.30 4.42 -11.38
C LEU A 283 -14.21 4.83 -12.86
N ASP A 284 -14.47 3.90 -13.77
CA ASP A 284 -14.46 4.16 -15.20
C ASP A 284 -15.55 5.15 -15.60
N ASP A 285 -16.78 4.96 -15.12
CA ASP A 285 -17.91 5.87 -15.34
C ASP A 285 -17.60 7.31 -14.90
N TYR A 286 -17.04 7.49 -13.69
CA TYR A 286 -16.66 8.82 -13.21
C TYR A 286 -15.51 9.41 -14.01
N THR A 287 -14.61 8.58 -14.52
CA THR A 287 -13.48 9.02 -15.35
C THR A 287 -13.95 9.48 -16.72
N GLU A 288 -14.90 8.78 -17.34
CA GLU A 288 -15.55 9.21 -18.58
C GLU A 288 -16.27 10.55 -18.42
N LEU A 289 -16.98 10.75 -17.30
CA LEU A 289 -17.63 12.02 -16.99
C LEU A 289 -16.61 13.16 -16.80
N LEU A 290 -15.46 12.88 -16.17
CA LEU A 290 -14.36 13.85 -16.05
C LEU A 290 -13.78 14.22 -17.42
N ILE A 291 -13.54 13.25 -18.30
CA ILE A 291 -13.08 13.51 -19.67
C ILE A 291 -14.09 14.37 -20.42
N ALA A 292 -15.38 14.01 -20.33
CA ALA A 292 -16.47 14.73 -20.98
C ALA A 292 -16.55 16.19 -20.53
N LYS A 293 -16.26 16.46 -19.26
CA LYS A 293 -16.33 17.79 -18.65
C LYS A 293 -15.17 18.72 -19.00
N ARG A 294 -14.01 18.14 -19.33
CA ARG A 294 -12.78 18.88 -19.68
C ARG A 294 -12.70 19.24 -21.17
N LYS A 295 -13.63 18.75 -21.99
CA LYS A 295 -13.79 19.09 -23.42
C LYS A 295 -14.80 20.21 -23.61
#